data_AF-N8W6D3-F1
#
_entry.id   AF-N8W6D3-F1
#
_cell.length_a   1.000
_cell.length_b   1.000
_cell.length_c   1.000
_cell.angle_alpha   90.00
_cell.angle_beta   90.00
_cell.angle_gamma   90.00
#
_symmetry.space_group_name_H-M   'P 1'
#
loop_
_entity.id
_entity.type
_entity.pdbx_description
1 polymer ?
#
loop_
_entity_poly.entity_id
_entity_poly.type
_entity_poly.pdbx_seq_one_letter_code
_entity_poly.pdbx_strand_id
1 'polypeptide(L)'
;MLDEDFEYFLEKFGQPQQAIAVTEDILKKYKGKLPDQLLEYWKEVGFCSFKEGLFWITNPEDYAEDIYHWLESTDILDEDVWHVIARSAFGELYLWGEKNWQKYDLNISNGQVFQNSVGFNDKKHTSNEIVRNFFAFSDVDEFDKKDDNLKPLFERAVKKYGPLASNEVLGFEPALILGGSASLKNLKKLDIHVHMSILKEFTQVYKTDLEGLGKMLYGENASFSKAIEQVDQQERKQLQISVQGGQLCPQTGYWKTPAQPDSRQYFKQNDIFPTLTELDWGEVYWYWDGEK
;
A
#
# COMPACT_ATOMS: atom_id res chain seq x y z
N MET A 1 -13.42 14.27 -20.03
CA MET A 1 -14.62 13.77 -19.32
C MET A 1 -14.23 12.57 -18.48
N LEU A 2 -14.65 12.55 -17.21
CA LEU A 2 -14.42 11.41 -16.32
C LEU A 2 -15.32 10.24 -16.71
N ASP A 3 -14.79 9.03 -16.68
CA ASP A 3 -15.51 7.79 -16.96
C ASP A 3 -15.87 7.05 -15.67
N GLU A 4 -16.66 5.99 -15.78
CA GLU A 4 -17.12 5.18 -14.64
C GLU A 4 -15.96 4.60 -13.79
N ASP A 5 -14.84 4.27 -14.44
CA ASP A 5 -13.64 3.75 -13.80
C ASP A 5 -13.02 4.80 -12.86
N PHE A 6 -12.91 6.05 -13.32
CA PHE A 6 -12.42 7.16 -12.50
C PHE A 6 -13.45 7.62 -11.47
N GLU A 7 -14.75 7.59 -11.78
CA GLU A 7 -15.80 7.87 -10.81
C GLU A 7 -15.74 6.89 -9.63
N TYR A 8 -15.51 5.60 -9.91
CA TYR A 8 -15.32 4.59 -8.87
C TYR A 8 -14.07 4.87 -8.00
N PHE A 9 -13.00 5.39 -8.59
CA PHE A 9 -11.86 5.91 -7.83
C PHE A 9 -12.29 7.06 -6.90
N LEU A 10 -13.06 8.04 -7.40
CA LEU A 10 -13.53 9.17 -6.60
C LEU A 10 -14.47 8.77 -5.46
N GLU A 11 -15.27 7.71 -5.61
CA GLU A 11 -16.09 7.17 -4.51
C GLU A 11 -15.23 6.73 -3.31
N LYS A 12 -14.06 6.13 -3.59
CA LYS A 12 -13.12 5.67 -2.57
C LYS A 12 -12.26 6.81 -2.02
N PHE A 13 -11.71 7.63 -2.91
CA PHE A 13 -10.67 8.62 -2.58
C PHE A 13 -11.20 10.02 -2.26
N GLY A 14 -12.46 10.31 -2.61
CA GLY A 14 -13.07 11.62 -2.51
C GLY A 14 -12.71 12.52 -3.70
N GLN A 15 -13.17 13.77 -3.62
CA GLN A 15 -12.96 14.77 -4.67
C GLN A 15 -11.51 15.28 -4.67
N PRO A 16 -10.99 15.74 -5.83
CA PRO A 16 -9.64 16.27 -5.93
C PRO A 16 -9.43 17.49 -5.01
N GLN A 17 -8.26 17.56 -4.40
CA GLN A 17 -7.82 18.59 -3.47
C GLN A 17 -6.50 19.18 -3.97
N GLN A 18 -6.22 20.45 -3.66
CA GLN A 18 -4.96 21.12 -4.06
C GLN A 18 -4.70 21.05 -5.58
N ALA A 19 -5.76 21.08 -6.39
CA ALA A 19 -5.66 20.92 -7.83
C ALA A 19 -4.97 22.12 -8.50
N ILE A 20 -4.03 21.82 -9.39
CA ILE A 20 -3.38 22.75 -10.30
C ILE A 20 -3.83 22.40 -11.71
N ALA A 21 -4.47 23.36 -12.40
CA ALA A 21 -4.95 23.16 -13.76
C ALA A 21 -3.77 22.88 -14.71
N VAL A 22 -3.93 21.86 -15.56
CA VAL A 22 -2.91 21.50 -16.56
C VAL A 22 -3.04 22.39 -17.79
N THR A 23 -1.91 22.92 -18.26
CA THR A 23 -1.89 23.78 -19.44
C THR A 23 -1.97 22.97 -20.74
N GLU A 24 -2.47 23.60 -21.80
CA GLU A 24 -2.48 23.01 -23.15
C GLU A 24 -1.08 22.61 -23.65
N ASP A 25 -0.04 23.32 -23.22
CA ASP A 25 1.33 23.01 -23.63
C ASP A 25 1.83 21.70 -22.98
N ILE A 26 1.50 21.46 -21.70
CA ILE A 26 1.79 20.18 -21.04
C ILE A 26 0.99 19.05 -21.70
N LEU A 27 -0.30 19.25 -21.96
CA LEU A 27 -1.14 18.24 -22.62
C LEU A 27 -0.60 17.88 -24.01
N LYS A 28 -0.16 18.87 -24.80
CA LYS A 28 0.49 18.64 -26.10
C LYS A 28 1.83 17.94 -25.96
N LYS A 29 2.64 18.28 -24.95
CA LYS A 29 3.96 17.68 -24.69
C LYS A 29 3.88 16.17 -24.47
N TYR A 30 2.84 15.73 -23.76
CA TYR A 30 2.64 14.32 -23.38
C TYR A 30 1.70 13.55 -24.31
N LYS A 31 1.04 14.22 -25.26
CA LYS A 31 0.24 13.55 -26.29
C LYS A 31 1.09 12.55 -27.08
N GLY A 32 0.64 11.30 -27.13
CA GLY A 32 1.34 10.19 -27.79
C GLY A 32 2.50 9.59 -26.98
N LYS A 33 2.78 10.11 -25.77
CA LYS A 33 3.75 9.55 -24.80
C LYS A 33 3.05 8.91 -23.61
N LEU A 34 1.98 9.55 -23.15
CA LEU A 34 1.08 9.04 -22.12
C LEU A 34 -0.29 8.70 -22.72
N PRO A 35 -1.11 7.89 -22.03
CA PRO A 35 -2.44 7.53 -22.50
C PRO A 35 -3.30 8.78 -22.68
N ASP A 36 -4.07 8.84 -23.78
CA ASP A 36 -5.00 9.95 -24.01
C ASP A 36 -6.01 10.06 -22.85
N GLN A 37 -6.41 8.92 -22.27
CA GLN A 37 -7.32 8.91 -21.12
C GLN A 37 -6.72 9.59 -19.87
N LEU A 38 -5.41 9.43 -19.63
CA LEU A 38 -4.73 10.13 -18.54
C LEU A 38 -4.75 11.65 -18.77
N LEU A 39 -4.52 12.07 -20.02
CA LEU A 39 -4.57 13.49 -20.39
C LEU A 39 -5.99 14.07 -20.26
N GLU A 40 -7.03 13.27 -20.51
CA GLU A 40 -8.41 13.67 -20.24
C GLU A 40 -8.66 13.83 -18.74
N TYR A 41 -8.15 12.94 -17.88
CA TYR A 41 -8.24 13.15 -16.43
C TYR A 41 -7.50 14.42 -15.98
N TRP A 42 -6.29 14.65 -16.50
CA TRP A 42 -5.53 15.87 -16.20
C TRP A 42 -6.28 17.16 -16.58
N LYS A 43 -7.01 17.16 -17.69
CA LYS A 43 -7.85 18.32 -18.07
C LYS A 43 -8.97 18.58 -17.07
N GLU A 44 -9.59 17.53 -16.54
CA GLU A 44 -10.76 17.63 -15.66
C GLU A 44 -10.36 17.93 -14.21
N VAL A 45 -9.35 17.24 -13.66
CA VAL A 45 -9.01 17.31 -12.23
C VAL A 45 -7.68 17.99 -11.93
N GLY A 46 -6.87 18.26 -12.95
CA GLY A 46 -5.54 18.85 -12.76
C GLY A 46 -4.52 17.89 -12.15
N PHE A 47 -3.34 18.42 -11.85
CA PHE A 47 -2.41 17.78 -10.91
C PHE A 47 -2.93 18.04 -9.49
N CYS A 48 -3.26 16.99 -8.74
CA CYS A 48 -4.06 17.11 -7.53
C CYS A 48 -3.75 16.02 -6.52
N SER A 49 -4.22 16.24 -5.29
CA SER A 49 -4.24 15.26 -4.20
C SER A 49 -5.61 14.69 -3.98
N PHE A 50 -5.65 13.53 -3.34
CA PHE A 50 -6.85 12.91 -2.80
C PHE A 50 -6.59 12.45 -1.36
N LYS A 51 -7.66 12.29 -0.58
CA LYS A 51 -7.60 11.93 0.85
C LYS A 51 -6.49 12.64 1.63
N GLU A 52 -6.54 13.96 1.70
CA GLU A 52 -5.61 14.77 2.51
C GLU A 52 -4.12 14.58 2.13
N GLY A 53 -3.87 14.13 0.91
CA GLY A 53 -2.53 13.87 0.38
C GLY A 53 -2.06 12.42 0.47
N LEU A 54 -2.96 11.45 0.70
CA LEU A 54 -2.64 10.01 0.64
C LEU A 54 -2.14 9.61 -0.76
N PHE A 55 -2.77 10.17 -1.79
CA PHE A 55 -2.51 9.86 -3.19
C PHE A 55 -2.49 11.15 -4.00
N TRP A 56 -1.62 11.19 -5.02
CA TRP A 56 -1.43 12.36 -5.87
C TRP A 56 -1.36 11.95 -7.33
N ILE A 57 -2.02 12.72 -8.19
CA ILE A 57 -1.71 12.78 -9.63
C ILE A 57 -0.67 13.87 -9.81
N THR A 58 0.47 13.51 -10.39
CA THR A 58 1.66 14.36 -10.43
C THR A 58 1.92 14.95 -11.82
N ASN A 59 2.56 16.11 -11.86
CA ASN A 59 3.23 16.59 -13.06
C ASN A 59 4.52 15.77 -13.26
N PRO A 60 4.69 15.02 -14.36
CA PRO A 60 5.90 14.22 -14.52
C PRO A 60 7.17 15.05 -14.67
N GLU A 61 7.07 16.34 -15.03
CA GLU A 61 8.23 17.22 -15.09
C GLU A 61 8.87 17.44 -13.71
N ASP A 62 8.08 17.43 -12.64
CA ASP A 62 8.56 17.70 -11.28
C ASP A 62 9.50 16.58 -10.78
N TYR A 63 9.40 15.38 -11.37
CA TYR A 63 10.15 14.18 -10.94
C TYR A 63 11.17 13.70 -11.97
N ALA A 64 11.26 14.35 -13.13
CA ALA A 64 12.03 13.84 -14.27
C ALA A 64 13.53 13.67 -13.93
N GLU A 65 14.12 14.60 -13.19
CA GLU A 65 15.52 14.48 -12.77
C GLU A 65 15.69 13.43 -11.67
N ASP A 66 14.80 13.42 -10.68
CA ASP A 66 14.88 12.52 -9.53
C ASP A 66 14.83 11.05 -9.95
N ILE A 67 13.86 10.66 -10.78
CA ILE A 67 13.72 9.25 -11.17
C ILE A 67 14.88 8.77 -12.04
N TYR A 68 15.43 9.63 -12.90
CA TYR A 68 16.59 9.25 -13.71
C TYR A 68 17.82 9.06 -12.84
N HIS A 69 18.04 9.93 -11.85
CA HIS A 69 19.10 9.73 -10.88
C HIS A 69 18.90 8.48 -10.03
N TRP A 70 17.67 8.20 -9.59
CA TRP A 70 17.35 6.99 -8.82
C TRP A 70 17.59 5.70 -9.61
N LEU A 71 17.26 5.69 -10.89
CA LEU A 71 17.31 4.50 -11.75
C LEU A 71 18.63 4.33 -12.51
N GLU A 72 19.58 5.27 -12.40
CA GLU A 72 20.84 5.29 -13.17
C GLU A 72 21.71 4.03 -12.99
N SER A 73 21.57 3.32 -11.86
CA SER A 73 22.29 2.08 -11.57
C SER A 73 21.54 0.81 -12.00
N THR A 74 20.45 0.95 -12.75
CA THR A 74 19.57 -0.14 -13.18
C THR A 74 19.53 -0.23 -14.70
N ASP A 75 19.05 -1.37 -15.23
CA ASP A 75 18.79 -1.57 -16.66
C ASP A 75 17.48 -0.91 -17.14
N ILE A 76 16.69 -0.33 -16.25
CA ILE A 76 15.34 0.17 -16.53
C ILE A 76 15.36 1.35 -17.51
N LEU A 77 16.37 2.23 -17.41
CA LEU A 77 16.47 3.41 -18.28
C LEU A 77 16.81 3.05 -19.75
N ASP A 78 17.32 1.85 -20.00
CA ASP A 78 17.56 1.35 -21.36
C ASP A 78 16.27 0.86 -22.04
N GLU A 79 15.23 0.54 -21.26
CA GLU A 79 14.00 -0.06 -21.75
C GLU A 79 13.00 0.97 -22.31
N ASP A 80 12.94 2.17 -21.71
CA ASP A 80 11.92 3.17 -22.02
C ASP A 80 12.25 4.58 -21.51
N VAL A 81 11.39 5.54 -21.84
CA VAL A 81 11.30 6.83 -21.16
C VAL A 81 10.21 6.72 -20.09
N TRP A 82 10.56 7.00 -18.84
CA TRP A 82 9.68 6.81 -17.69
C TRP A 82 9.19 8.14 -17.13
N HIS A 83 7.92 8.17 -16.72
CA HIS A 83 7.22 9.35 -16.21
C HIS A 83 6.53 9.01 -14.89
N VAL A 84 6.68 9.81 -13.84
CA VAL A 84 5.87 9.67 -12.62
C VAL A 84 4.49 10.26 -12.89
N ILE A 85 3.47 9.40 -12.98
CA ILE A 85 2.08 9.83 -13.21
C ILE A 85 1.29 10.00 -11.91
N ALA A 86 1.73 9.34 -10.85
CA ALA A 86 1.15 9.42 -9.53
C ALA A 86 2.17 9.09 -8.43
N ARG A 87 1.83 9.44 -7.19
CA ARG A 87 2.58 9.01 -6.00
C ARG A 87 1.70 8.80 -4.77
N SER A 88 2.20 8.02 -3.82
CA SER A 88 1.62 7.88 -2.48
C SER A 88 2.13 8.97 -1.52
N ALA A 89 1.55 8.99 -0.31
CA ALA A 89 2.04 9.74 0.83
C ALA A 89 3.35 9.22 1.41
N PHE A 90 3.74 7.96 1.14
CA PHE A 90 4.90 7.29 1.74
C PHE A 90 6.06 7.08 0.75
N GLY A 91 5.98 7.70 -0.42
CA GLY A 91 7.07 7.74 -1.39
C GLY A 91 7.10 6.54 -2.34
N GLU A 92 5.98 5.88 -2.56
CA GLU A 92 5.78 5.08 -3.77
C GLU A 92 5.48 6.01 -4.96
N LEU A 93 6.27 5.88 -6.02
CA LEU A 93 6.14 6.59 -7.29
C LEU A 93 5.69 5.61 -8.37
N TYR A 94 4.57 5.91 -9.03
CA TYR A 94 4.00 5.05 -10.07
C TYR A 94 4.50 5.49 -11.44
N LEU A 95 5.31 4.64 -12.08
CA LEU A 95 5.99 4.98 -13.32
C LEU A 95 5.20 4.52 -14.54
N TRP A 96 5.13 5.39 -15.54
CA TRP A 96 4.59 5.09 -16.84
C TRP A 96 5.69 5.16 -17.91
N GLY A 97 5.95 4.04 -18.59
CA GLY A 97 6.81 3.97 -19.75
C GLY A 97 6.05 4.32 -21.03
N GLU A 98 6.64 5.10 -21.94
CA GLU A 98 5.99 5.47 -23.21
C GLU A 98 5.63 4.26 -24.08
N LYS A 99 6.40 3.17 -23.96
CA LYS A 99 6.20 1.91 -24.70
C LYS A 99 5.73 0.78 -23.80
N ASN A 100 6.15 0.76 -22.55
CA ASN A 100 5.94 -0.33 -21.60
C ASN A 100 4.86 -0.05 -20.55
N TRP A 101 4.25 1.14 -20.58
CA TRP A 101 3.12 1.54 -19.75
C TRP A 101 3.42 1.37 -18.25
N GLN A 102 2.47 0.93 -17.42
CA GLN A 102 2.62 0.82 -15.96
C GLN A 102 3.42 -0.43 -15.54
N LYS A 103 4.67 -0.54 -16.00
CA LYS A 103 5.51 -1.72 -15.71
C LYS A 103 6.22 -1.67 -14.35
N TYR A 104 6.58 -0.49 -13.88
CA TYR A 104 7.42 -0.32 -12.70
C TYR A 104 6.83 0.68 -11.71
N ASP A 105 6.99 0.40 -10.42
CA ASP A 105 6.77 1.34 -9.33
C ASP A 105 8.06 1.47 -8.52
N LEU A 106 8.43 2.69 -8.14
CA LEU A 106 9.62 2.98 -7.35
C LEU A 106 9.22 3.33 -5.92
N ASN A 107 9.68 2.55 -4.94
CA ASN A 107 9.54 2.85 -3.52
C ASN A 107 10.84 3.46 -2.99
N ILE A 108 10.80 4.76 -2.70
CA ILE A 108 11.99 5.49 -2.23
C ILE A 108 12.36 5.11 -0.80
N SER A 109 11.40 4.66 0.02
CA SER A 109 11.62 4.35 1.43
C SER A 109 12.53 3.13 1.64
N ASN A 110 12.61 2.22 0.67
CA ASN A 110 13.44 1.01 0.73
C ASN A 110 14.32 0.76 -0.50
N GLY A 111 14.33 1.64 -1.50
CA GLY A 111 15.14 1.45 -2.71
C GLY A 111 14.63 0.43 -3.70
N GLN A 112 13.35 0.06 -3.60
CA GLN A 112 12.78 -1.01 -4.40
C GLN A 112 12.17 -0.47 -5.69
N VAL A 113 12.54 -1.07 -6.82
CA VAL A 113 11.74 -1.01 -8.05
C VAL A 113 10.95 -2.30 -8.18
N PHE A 114 9.63 -2.20 -8.05
CA PHE A 114 8.73 -3.31 -8.19
C PHE A 114 8.26 -3.43 -9.64
N GLN A 115 8.42 -4.62 -10.24
CA GLN A 115 7.91 -4.94 -11.56
C GLN A 115 6.50 -5.53 -11.44
N ASN A 116 5.53 -4.82 -12.00
CA ASN A 116 4.15 -5.25 -12.03
C ASN A 116 3.99 -6.46 -12.96
N SER A 117 3.46 -7.56 -12.41
CA SER A 117 3.36 -8.87 -13.06
C SER A 117 2.05 -9.10 -13.82
N VAL A 118 1.05 -8.24 -13.63
CA VAL A 118 -0.31 -8.46 -14.12
C VAL A 118 -0.53 -7.76 -15.45
N GLY A 119 -0.64 -8.52 -16.55
CA GLY A 119 -1.52 -8.25 -17.71
C GLY A 119 -1.33 -6.99 -18.56
N PHE A 120 -0.48 -6.03 -18.19
CA PHE A 120 -0.51 -4.69 -18.81
C PHE A 120 0.28 -4.54 -20.10
N ASN A 121 0.99 -5.57 -20.55
CA ASN A 121 1.72 -5.51 -21.83
C ASN A 121 1.43 -6.73 -22.73
N ASP A 122 0.23 -7.31 -22.58
CA ASP A 122 -0.29 -8.26 -23.56
C ASP A 122 -1.04 -7.49 -24.68
N LYS A 123 -1.01 -8.00 -25.91
CA LYS A 123 -1.59 -7.31 -27.08
C LYS A 123 -3.13 -7.15 -27.02
N LYS A 124 -3.79 -7.61 -25.95
CA LYS A 124 -5.24 -7.57 -25.82
C LYS A 124 -5.73 -6.30 -25.15
N HIS A 125 -4.84 -5.56 -24.51
CA HIS A 125 -5.17 -4.34 -23.80
C HIS A 125 -4.56 -3.09 -24.44
N THR A 126 -5.19 -1.94 -24.19
CA THR A 126 -4.70 -0.63 -24.59
C THR A 126 -4.14 0.15 -23.40
N SER A 127 -3.25 1.10 -23.68
CA SER A 127 -2.73 2.03 -22.66
C SER A 127 -3.83 2.78 -21.91
N ASN A 128 -4.92 3.13 -22.61
CA ASN A 128 -6.09 3.77 -22.00
C ASN A 128 -6.81 2.82 -21.02
N GLU A 129 -7.03 1.55 -21.38
CA GLU A 129 -7.61 0.58 -20.45
C GLU A 129 -6.72 0.35 -19.23
N ILE A 130 -5.40 0.34 -19.40
CA ILE A 130 -4.47 0.15 -18.29
C ILE A 130 -4.54 1.30 -17.30
N VAL A 131 -4.55 2.56 -17.78
CA VAL A 131 -4.65 3.69 -16.86
C VAL A 131 -6.03 3.79 -16.19
N ARG A 132 -7.12 3.39 -16.87
CA ARG A 132 -8.44 3.27 -16.24
C ARG A 132 -8.43 2.25 -15.11
N ASN A 133 -7.88 1.06 -15.38
CA ASN A 133 -7.74 0.00 -14.39
C ASN A 133 -6.86 0.43 -13.21
N PHE A 134 -5.79 1.19 -13.45
CA PHE A 134 -4.94 1.75 -12.39
C PHE A 134 -5.77 2.55 -11.38
N PHE A 135 -6.59 3.49 -11.84
CA PHE A 135 -7.47 4.26 -10.96
C PHE A 135 -8.62 3.41 -10.39
N ALA A 136 -9.31 2.63 -11.21
CA ALA A 136 -10.45 1.83 -10.77
C ALA A 136 -10.08 0.81 -9.69
N PHE A 137 -8.92 0.16 -9.79
CA PHE A 137 -8.48 -0.85 -8.82
C PHE A 137 -7.67 -0.32 -7.65
N SER A 138 -7.25 0.95 -7.68
CA SER A 138 -6.58 1.61 -6.56
C SER A 138 -7.43 1.53 -5.29
N ASP A 139 -6.87 1.06 -4.18
CA ASP A 139 -7.56 1.04 -2.87
C ASP A 139 -6.83 1.88 -1.82
N VAL A 140 -7.58 2.49 -0.91
CA VAL A 140 -7.06 3.38 0.14
C VAL A 140 -6.04 2.65 1.02
N ASP A 141 -6.30 1.38 1.33
CA ASP A 141 -5.43 0.58 2.20
C ASP A 141 -4.09 0.23 1.52
N GLU A 142 -4.01 0.25 0.19
CA GLU A 142 -2.79 -0.03 -0.58
C GLU A 142 -1.79 1.13 -0.53
N PHE A 143 -2.28 2.37 -0.34
CA PHE A 143 -1.43 3.56 -0.26
C PHE A 143 -1.03 3.93 1.18
N ASP A 144 -1.58 3.26 2.20
CA ASP A 144 -1.17 3.46 3.58
C ASP A 144 -0.05 2.47 3.98
N LYS A 145 0.85 2.95 4.84
CA LYS A 145 1.89 2.12 5.44
C LYS A 145 1.46 1.70 6.85
N LYS A 146 1.62 0.42 7.15
CA LYS A 146 1.32 -0.10 8.49
C LYS A 146 2.55 -0.03 9.39
N ASP A 147 2.33 0.22 10.67
CA ASP A 147 3.38 0.08 11.69
C ASP A 147 3.64 -1.39 12.07
N ASP A 148 4.61 -1.61 12.95
CA ASP A 148 5.00 -2.96 13.41
C ASP A 148 3.84 -3.74 14.06
N ASN A 149 2.76 -3.06 14.48
CA ASN A 149 1.53 -3.69 15.01
C ASN A 149 0.43 -3.81 13.94
N LEU A 150 0.80 -3.71 12.66
CA LEU A 150 -0.09 -3.73 11.50
C LEU A 150 -1.14 -2.62 11.48
N LYS A 151 -0.94 -1.54 12.23
CA LYS A 151 -1.89 -0.42 12.28
C LYS A 151 -1.58 0.59 11.16
N PRO A 152 -2.56 1.03 10.35
CA PRO A 152 -2.37 2.06 9.33
C PRO A 152 -1.82 3.37 9.91
N LEU A 153 -0.88 4.03 9.23
CA LEU A 153 -0.16 5.20 9.74
C LEU A 153 -0.78 6.51 9.26
N PHE A 154 -1.38 6.56 8.07
CA PHE A 154 -1.71 7.80 7.37
C PHE A 154 -2.65 8.69 8.16
N GLU A 155 -3.83 8.20 8.56
CA GLU A 155 -4.79 9.02 9.32
C GLU A 155 -4.20 9.53 10.64
N ARG A 156 -3.36 8.71 11.29
CA ARG A 156 -2.66 9.11 12.51
C ARG A 156 -1.60 10.19 12.23
N ALA A 157 -0.93 10.11 11.09
CA ALA A 157 0.03 11.10 10.63
C ALA A 157 -0.66 12.43 10.32
N VAL A 158 -1.77 12.40 9.58
CA VAL A 158 -2.60 13.58 9.28
C VAL A 158 -3.14 14.21 10.56
N LYS A 159 -3.62 13.42 11.52
CA LYS A 159 -4.05 13.95 12.83
C LYS A 159 -2.92 14.68 13.58
N LYS A 160 -1.66 14.28 13.37
CA LYS A 160 -0.49 14.85 14.04
C LYS A 160 0.10 16.05 13.30
N TYR A 161 0.17 16.00 11.97
CA TYR A 161 0.90 16.95 11.14
C TYR A 161 0.02 17.79 10.21
N GLY A 162 -1.28 17.48 10.14
CA GLY A 162 -2.19 17.98 9.11
C GLY A 162 -2.01 17.26 7.77
N PRO A 163 -2.84 17.63 6.77
CA PRO A 163 -2.70 17.15 5.39
C PRO A 163 -1.31 17.43 4.80
N LEU A 164 -0.94 16.66 3.77
CA LEU A 164 0.29 16.88 3.01
C LEU A 164 0.09 17.93 1.93
N ALA A 165 1.08 18.80 1.73
CA ALA A 165 1.21 19.63 0.54
C ALA A 165 1.84 18.86 -0.64
N SER A 166 1.80 19.46 -1.83
CA SER A 166 2.25 18.83 -3.09
C SER A 166 3.73 18.43 -3.13
N ASN A 167 4.58 19.13 -2.38
CA ASN A 167 5.99 18.79 -2.22
C ASN A 167 6.28 17.98 -0.95
N GLU A 168 5.25 17.57 -0.18
CA GLU A 168 5.42 16.85 1.08
C GLU A 168 5.20 15.34 0.94
N VAL A 169 6.00 14.58 1.68
CA VAL A 169 5.94 13.12 1.85
C VAL A 169 6.09 12.76 3.33
N LEU A 170 5.55 11.60 3.71
CA LEU A 170 5.76 10.98 5.02
C LEU A 170 6.97 10.04 4.95
N GLY A 171 8.09 10.46 5.53
CA GLY A 171 9.31 9.67 5.65
C GLY A 171 9.61 9.28 7.09
N PHE A 172 10.60 8.40 7.29
CA PHE A 172 11.00 7.93 8.62
C PHE A 172 12.36 8.51 9.04
N GLU A 173 12.46 8.88 10.31
CA GLU A 173 13.72 9.28 10.96
C GLU A 173 13.95 8.43 12.23
N PRO A 174 14.98 7.55 12.26
CA PRO A 174 15.90 7.22 11.16
C PRO A 174 15.21 6.63 9.93
N ALA A 175 15.83 6.78 8.76
CA ALA A 175 15.31 6.17 7.52
C ALA A 175 15.23 4.64 7.64
N LEU A 176 14.23 4.02 6.99
CA LEU A 176 14.04 2.57 7.07
C LEU A 176 15.26 1.80 6.53
N ILE A 177 15.86 2.28 5.43
CA ILE A 177 17.08 1.68 4.86
C ILE A 177 18.30 1.75 5.79
N LEU A 178 18.28 2.66 6.77
CA LEU A 178 19.30 2.82 7.80
C LEU A 178 18.93 2.12 9.12
N GLY A 179 17.96 1.20 9.09
CA GLY A 179 17.51 0.45 10.27
C GLY A 179 16.49 1.21 11.14
N GLY A 180 15.88 2.27 10.61
CA GLY A 180 14.72 2.90 11.22
C GLY A 180 13.51 1.96 11.28
N SER A 181 12.57 2.25 12.18
CA SER A 181 11.32 1.48 12.30
C SER A 181 10.11 2.23 11.78
N ALA A 182 9.19 1.48 11.18
CA ALA A 182 7.92 1.97 10.67
C ALA A 182 6.98 2.29 11.85
N SER A 183 7.11 3.47 12.45
CA SER A 183 6.28 3.89 13.58
C SER A 183 5.88 5.36 13.50
N LEU A 184 4.73 5.72 14.07
CA LEU A 184 4.24 7.10 14.12
C LEU A 184 5.21 8.06 14.87
N LYS A 185 6.03 7.51 15.77
CA LYS A 185 7.06 8.27 16.49
C LYS A 185 8.17 8.74 15.55
N ASN A 186 8.61 7.86 14.65
CA ASN A 186 9.70 8.10 13.72
C ASN A 186 9.22 8.76 12.42
N LEU A 187 7.91 8.74 12.15
CA LEU A 187 7.34 9.35 10.96
C LEU A 187 7.44 10.89 11.01
N LYS A 188 7.87 11.49 9.90
CA LYS A 188 8.05 12.92 9.69
C LYS A 188 7.40 13.35 8.38
N LYS A 189 6.93 14.58 8.36
CA LYS A 189 6.53 15.27 7.13
C LYS A 189 7.74 15.98 6.56
N LEU A 190 8.16 15.62 5.35
CA LEU A 190 9.42 16.03 4.72
C LEU A 190 9.15 16.56 3.31
N ASP A 191 10.07 17.36 2.78
CA ASP A 191 10.08 17.69 1.35
C ASP A 191 10.50 16.45 0.53
N ILE A 192 9.72 16.08 -0.48
CA ILE A 192 9.89 14.83 -1.22
C ILE A 192 11.18 14.80 -2.03
N HIS A 193 11.53 15.89 -2.72
CA HIS A 193 12.72 15.94 -3.58
C HIS A 193 14.00 15.94 -2.73
N VAL A 194 14.00 16.70 -1.62
CA VAL A 194 15.10 16.66 -0.64
C VAL A 194 15.23 15.27 -0.02
N HIS A 195 14.11 14.64 0.36
CA HIS A 195 14.13 13.31 0.94
C HIS A 195 14.65 12.26 -0.04
N MET A 196 14.22 12.31 -1.31
CA MET A 196 14.72 11.45 -2.38
C MET A 196 16.23 11.61 -2.58
N SER A 197 16.74 12.85 -2.63
CA SER A 197 18.18 13.11 -2.77
C SER A 197 18.97 12.53 -1.60
N ILE A 198 18.51 12.73 -0.35
CA ILE A 198 19.18 12.17 0.83
C ILE A 198 19.15 10.64 0.82
N LEU A 199 18.00 10.02 0.56
CA LEU A 199 17.89 8.57 0.60
C LEU A 199 18.75 7.92 -0.48
N LYS A 200 18.84 8.50 -1.68
CA LYS A 200 19.63 7.94 -2.78
C LYS A 200 21.11 7.73 -2.41
N GLU A 201 21.69 8.62 -1.61
CA GLU A 201 23.09 8.50 -1.13
C GLU A 201 23.35 7.24 -0.28
N PHE A 202 22.31 6.73 0.39
CA PHE A 202 22.41 5.56 1.27
C PHE A 202 21.70 4.32 0.70
N THR A 203 21.13 4.43 -0.50
CA THR A 203 20.26 3.41 -1.07
C THR A 203 20.92 2.75 -2.26
N GLN A 204 21.10 1.42 -2.18
CA GLN A 204 21.30 0.60 -3.36
C GLN A 204 19.93 0.24 -3.94
N VAL A 205 19.61 0.81 -5.10
CA VAL A 205 18.35 0.51 -5.79
C VAL A 205 18.39 -0.91 -6.33
N TYR A 206 17.32 -1.68 -6.10
CA TYR A 206 17.19 -3.05 -6.57
C TYR A 206 15.83 -3.30 -7.22
N LYS A 207 15.81 -4.17 -8.22
CA LYS A 207 14.60 -4.60 -8.93
C LYS A 207 14.05 -5.89 -8.31
N THR A 208 12.73 -6.00 -8.17
CA THR A 208 12.03 -7.23 -7.74
C THR A 208 10.66 -7.31 -8.40
N ASP A 209 10.00 -8.45 -8.29
CA ASP A 209 8.59 -8.68 -8.64
C ASP A 209 7.90 -9.49 -7.52
N LEU A 210 6.68 -9.97 -7.77
CA LEU A 210 5.98 -10.85 -6.82
C LEU A 210 6.81 -12.09 -6.46
N GLU A 211 7.45 -12.73 -7.44
CA GLU A 211 8.25 -13.93 -7.20
C GLU A 211 9.46 -13.60 -6.30
N GLY A 212 10.16 -12.50 -6.60
CA GLY A 212 11.27 -11.98 -5.82
C GLY A 212 10.86 -11.63 -4.38
N LEU A 213 9.71 -10.99 -4.17
CA LEU A 213 9.17 -10.73 -2.83
C LEU A 213 8.88 -12.02 -2.07
N GLY A 214 8.29 -13.02 -2.74
CA GLY A 214 8.07 -14.33 -2.13
C GLY A 214 9.38 -14.99 -1.68
N LYS A 215 10.43 -14.92 -2.50
CA LYS A 215 11.77 -15.42 -2.14
C LYS A 215 12.38 -14.64 -0.97
N MET A 216 12.18 -13.32 -0.89
CA MET A 216 12.66 -12.51 0.23
C MET A 216 11.97 -12.85 1.55
N LEU A 217 10.66 -13.07 1.52
CA LEU A 217 9.87 -13.35 2.72
C LEU A 217 10.01 -14.81 3.20
N TYR A 218 10.07 -15.76 2.28
CA TYR A 218 9.93 -17.18 2.59
C TYR A 218 11.17 -18.02 2.22
N GLY A 219 12.19 -17.41 1.59
CA GLY A 219 13.42 -18.07 1.13
C GLY A 219 13.31 -18.67 -0.28
N GLU A 220 14.45 -19.00 -0.90
CA GLU A 220 14.52 -19.47 -2.31
C GLU A 220 13.73 -20.76 -2.59
N ASN A 221 13.45 -21.56 -1.56
CA ASN A 221 12.72 -22.82 -1.66
C ASN A 221 11.21 -22.69 -1.34
N ALA A 222 10.72 -21.47 -1.15
CA ALA A 222 9.32 -21.25 -0.84
C ALA A 222 8.44 -21.38 -2.08
N SER A 223 7.55 -22.37 -2.05
CA SER A 223 6.46 -22.45 -3.01
C SER A 223 5.39 -21.42 -2.64
N PHE A 224 5.04 -20.52 -3.57
CA PHE A 224 3.96 -19.53 -3.39
C PHE A 224 2.65 -20.17 -2.90
N SER A 225 2.35 -21.39 -3.35
CA SER A 225 1.20 -22.17 -2.89
C SER A 225 1.25 -22.54 -1.40
N LYS A 226 2.45 -22.80 -0.86
CA LYS A 226 2.62 -23.10 0.58
C LYS A 226 2.56 -21.85 1.44
N ALA A 227 3.02 -20.70 0.93
CA ALA A 227 2.90 -19.42 1.63
C ALA A 227 1.44 -18.98 1.74
N ILE A 228 0.64 -19.13 0.67
CA ILE A 228 -0.81 -18.85 0.70
C ILE A 228 -1.55 -19.78 1.65
N GLU A 229 -1.22 -21.09 1.68
CA GLU A 229 -1.78 -22.01 2.68
C GLU A 229 -1.44 -21.61 4.12
N GLN A 230 -0.24 -21.07 4.36
CA GLN A 230 0.16 -20.59 5.68
C GLN A 230 -0.55 -19.30 6.06
N VAL A 231 -0.73 -18.35 5.12
CA VAL A 231 -1.49 -17.11 5.34
C VAL A 231 -2.97 -17.40 5.57
N ASP A 232 -3.62 -18.29 4.79
CA ASP A 232 -5.02 -18.69 5.03
C ASP A 232 -5.18 -19.39 6.40
N GLN A 233 -4.20 -20.20 6.82
CA GLN A 233 -4.21 -20.79 8.17
C GLN A 233 -3.99 -19.75 9.28
N GLN A 234 -3.25 -18.68 9.01
CA GLN A 234 -2.93 -17.62 9.97
C GLN A 234 -4.07 -16.60 10.09
N GLU A 235 -4.70 -16.22 8.98
CA GLU A 235 -5.94 -15.43 8.94
C GLU A 235 -7.11 -16.20 9.56
N ARG A 236 -7.24 -17.52 9.32
CA ARG A 236 -8.24 -18.36 10.03
C ARG A 236 -7.96 -18.50 11.52
N LYS A 237 -6.69 -18.44 11.95
CA LYS A 237 -6.33 -18.33 13.37
C LYS A 237 -6.66 -16.96 13.94
N GLN A 238 -6.58 -15.89 13.15
CA GLN A 238 -6.87 -14.51 13.58
C GLN A 238 -8.38 -14.19 13.59
N LEU A 239 -9.17 -14.85 12.74
CA LEU A 239 -10.64 -14.76 12.71
C LEU A 239 -11.33 -15.67 13.75
N GLN A 240 -10.56 -16.32 14.62
CA GLN A 240 -11.10 -17.16 15.67
C GLN A 240 -11.80 -16.26 16.70
N ILE A 241 -13.14 -16.31 16.72
CA ILE A 241 -13.98 -15.52 17.64
C ILE A 241 -13.44 -15.72 19.06
N SER A 242 -13.01 -14.62 19.69
CA SER A 242 -12.49 -14.61 21.06
C SER A 242 -13.42 -13.81 21.96
N VAL A 243 -13.76 -14.35 23.13
CA VAL A 243 -14.67 -13.74 24.09
C VAL A 243 -14.03 -13.77 25.48
N GLN A 244 -14.09 -12.66 26.21
CA GLN A 244 -13.52 -12.58 27.55
C GLN A 244 -14.33 -13.43 28.55
N GLY A 245 -13.64 -14.08 29.49
CA GLY A 245 -14.26 -14.76 30.62
C GLY A 245 -15.22 -13.84 31.37
N GLY A 246 -16.39 -14.36 31.75
CA GLY A 246 -17.49 -13.61 32.35
C GLY A 246 -18.48 -13.03 31.35
N GLN A 247 -18.20 -13.07 30.04
CA GLN A 247 -19.16 -12.68 29.00
C GLN A 247 -19.96 -13.86 28.46
N LEU A 248 -21.07 -13.53 27.77
CA LEU A 248 -21.97 -14.50 27.16
C LEU A 248 -21.35 -15.13 25.90
N CYS A 249 -21.52 -16.43 25.78
CA CYS A 249 -21.13 -17.22 24.62
C CYS A 249 -21.99 -16.83 23.40
N PRO A 250 -21.40 -16.33 22.31
CA PRO A 250 -22.16 -15.82 21.19
C PRO A 250 -22.79 -16.93 20.34
N GLN A 251 -22.26 -18.16 20.41
CA GLN A 251 -22.73 -19.30 19.62
C GLN A 251 -22.42 -20.65 20.26
N THR A 252 -23.32 -21.62 20.05
CA THR A 252 -23.23 -22.98 20.58
C THR A 252 -22.13 -23.80 19.88
N GLY A 253 -21.21 -24.40 20.63
CA GLY A 253 -20.19 -25.33 20.13
C GLY A 253 -19.00 -25.45 21.08
N TYR A 254 -17.86 -25.93 20.59
CA TYR A 254 -16.65 -26.09 21.38
C TYR A 254 -15.83 -24.81 21.42
N TRP A 255 -15.31 -24.51 22.59
CA TRP A 255 -14.43 -23.39 22.86
C TRP A 255 -13.27 -23.86 23.71
N LYS A 256 -12.13 -23.17 23.64
CA LYS A 256 -10.96 -23.47 24.45
C LYS A 256 -10.29 -22.19 24.95
N THR A 257 -9.50 -22.30 26.00
CA THR A 257 -8.70 -21.19 26.51
C THR A 257 -7.24 -21.61 26.74
N PRO A 258 -6.24 -20.79 26.35
CA PRO A 258 -4.85 -21.08 26.63
C PRO A 258 -4.51 -20.99 28.13
N ALA A 259 -5.40 -20.41 28.95
CA ALA A 259 -5.22 -20.28 30.39
C ALA A 259 -5.15 -21.62 31.14
N GLN A 260 -5.68 -22.68 30.54
CA GLN A 260 -5.71 -24.01 31.12
C GLN A 260 -5.40 -25.08 30.06
N PRO A 261 -4.51 -26.05 30.33
CA PRO A 261 -4.31 -27.22 29.46
C PRO A 261 -5.61 -28.02 29.29
N ASP A 262 -5.81 -28.59 28.09
CA ASP A 262 -6.98 -29.43 27.77
C ASP A 262 -8.35 -28.77 28.02
N SER A 263 -8.42 -27.45 27.91
CA SER A 263 -9.61 -26.62 28.20
C SER A 263 -10.73 -26.66 27.15
N ARG A 264 -10.64 -27.57 26.16
CA ARG A 264 -11.66 -27.67 25.11
C ARG A 264 -12.98 -28.14 25.74
N GLN A 265 -13.97 -27.24 25.78
CA GLN A 265 -15.25 -27.48 26.42
C GLN A 265 -16.40 -27.02 25.53
N TYR A 266 -17.53 -27.71 25.62
CA TYR A 266 -18.74 -27.36 24.89
C TYR A 266 -19.56 -26.32 25.67
N PHE A 267 -19.97 -25.26 24.98
CA PHE A 267 -20.84 -24.19 25.49
C PHE A 267 -22.05 -24.03 24.58
N LYS A 268 -23.20 -23.71 25.17
CA LYS A 268 -24.39 -23.26 24.45
C LYS A 268 -24.35 -21.74 24.33
N GLN A 269 -25.03 -21.22 23.30
CA GLN A 269 -25.24 -19.79 23.15
C GLN A 269 -25.89 -19.21 24.42
N ASN A 270 -25.37 -18.07 24.87
CA ASN A 270 -25.67 -17.38 26.12
C ASN A 270 -25.20 -18.05 27.40
N ASP A 271 -24.41 -19.13 27.34
CA ASP A 271 -23.67 -19.59 28.52
C ASP A 271 -22.61 -18.54 28.91
N ILE A 272 -22.30 -18.41 30.19
CA ILE A 272 -21.24 -17.48 30.65
C ILE A 272 -19.90 -18.21 30.63
N PHE A 273 -18.88 -17.62 30.01
CA PHE A 273 -17.54 -18.18 30.00
C PHE A 273 -16.89 -18.11 31.39
N PRO A 274 -16.21 -19.19 31.85
CA PRO A 274 -15.43 -19.16 33.09
C PRO A 274 -14.33 -18.10 33.06
N THR A 275 -14.12 -17.42 34.18
CA THR A 275 -13.05 -16.42 34.37
C THR A 275 -11.74 -17.02 34.87
N LEU A 276 -11.75 -18.25 35.40
CA LEU A 276 -10.61 -19.00 35.95
C LEU A 276 -9.69 -18.17 36.85
N THR A 277 -10.27 -17.37 37.75
CA THR A 277 -9.57 -16.43 38.63
C THR A 277 -8.58 -17.08 39.60
N GLU A 278 -8.70 -18.38 39.78
CA GLU A 278 -7.81 -19.23 40.57
C GLU A 278 -6.49 -19.58 39.88
N LEU A 279 -6.38 -19.32 38.57
CA LEU A 279 -5.13 -19.43 37.82
C LEU A 279 -4.53 -18.03 37.74
N ASP A 280 -3.28 -17.82 38.20
CA ASP A 280 -2.54 -16.54 38.14
C ASP A 280 -2.20 -16.09 36.68
N TRP A 281 -3.10 -16.34 35.73
CA TRP A 281 -2.96 -16.14 34.30
C TRP A 281 -3.35 -14.72 33.84
N GLY A 282 -4.09 -13.98 34.67
CA GLY A 282 -4.65 -12.67 34.32
C GLY A 282 -6.00 -12.78 33.63
N GLU A 283 -6.30 -11.90 32.67
CA GLU A 283 -7.58 -11.92 31.94
C GLU A 283 -7.67 -13.15 31.03
N VAL A 284 -8.75 -13.94 31.20
CA VAL A 284 -8.97 -15.18 30.46
C VAL A 284 -9.83 -14.90 29.22
N TYR A 285 -9.39 -15.43 28.08
CA TYR A 285 -10.15 -15.39 26.82
C TYR A 285 -10.45 -16.80 26.32
N TRP A 286 -11.67 -16.98 25.83
CA TRP A 286 -12.17 -18.21 25.23
C TRP A 286 -12.25 -18.05 23.71
N TYR A 287 -11.76 -19.06 23.00
CA TYR A 287 -11.62 -19.06 21.54
C TYR A 287 -12.45 -20.18 20.92
N TRP A 288 -13.21 -19.87 19.88
CA TRP A 288 -14.06 -20.83 19.17
C TRP A 288 -13.24 -21.95 18.54
N ASP A 289 -13.62 -23.21 18.75
CA ASP A 289 -12.91 -24.41 18.30
C ASP A 289 -13.78 -25.36 17.45
N GLY A 290 -14.95 -24.90 16.99
CA GLY A 290 -15.82 -25.61 16.06
C GLY A 290 -17.05 -26.27 16.68
N GLU A 291 -17.93 -26.83 15.84
CA GLU A 291 -19.21 -27.44 16.26
C GLU A 291 -19.09 -28.91 16.74
N LYS A 292 -17.98 -29.58 16.45
CA LYS A 292 -17.72 -31.00 16.75
C LYS A 292 -16.32 -31.19 17.33
#